data_AF-A0A7S3W945-F1
#
_entry.id   AF-A0A7S3W945-F1
#
_cell.length_a   1.000
_cell.length_b   1.000
_cell.length_c   1.000
_cell.angle_alpha   90.00
_cell.angle_beta   90.00
_cell.angle_gamma   90.00
#
_symmetry.space_group_name_H-M   'P 1'
#
loop_
_entity.id
_entity.type
_entity.pdbx_description
1 polymer ?
#
loop_
_entity_poly.entity_id
_entity_poly.type
_entity_poly.pdbx_seq_one_letter_code
_entity_poly.pdbx_strand_id
1 'polypeptide(L)'
;ADAYGGGNPWVLLTAALASLLYQAAQVVAKGVGVDSAALPLWQQALRRPSFGGLSQDFIAAGDSVLSRLRHHISDEEDMHLYEQLDRHSGKQYNAEDLTWSYAETMLALQERSEAVEAMYA
;
A
#
# COMPACT_ATOMS: atom_id res chain seq x y z
N ALA A 1 -21.38 3.20 -5.67
CA ALA A 1 -20.59 3.53 -4.48
C ALA A 1 -20.80 2.42 -3.47
N ASP A 2 -19.76 2.04 -2.73
CA ASP A 2 -19.91 1.09 -1.63
C ASP A 2 -20.81 1.69 -0.54
N ALA A 3 -21.73 0.88 -0.02
CA ALA A 3 -22.68 1.25 1.02
C ALA A 3 -22.50 0.40 2.30
N TYR A 4 -21.71 -0.67 2.24
CA TYR A 4 -21.43 -1.51 3.41
C TYR A 4 -20.54 -0.74 4.39
N GLY A 5 -20.93 -0.73 5.67
CA GLY A 5 -20.29 0.11 6.70
C GLY A 5 -20.36 1.62 6.44
N GLY A 6 -21.15 2.09 5.47
CA GLY A 6 -21.16 3.50 5.04
C GLY A 6 -20.15 3.85 3.95
N GLY A 7 -19.45 2.84 3.41
CA GLY A 7 -18.47 2.98 2.32
C GLY A 7 -17.16 3.58 2.81
N ASN A 8 -16.28 2.71 3.31
CA ASN A 8 -15.04 3.07 3.98
C ASN A 8 -13.80 2.53 3.26
N PRO A 9 -12.62 3.11 3.48
CA PRO A 9 -11.35 2.43 3.23
C PRO A 9 -11.25 1.10 3.99
N TRP A 10 -10.65 0.10 3.36
CA TRP A 10 -10.38 -1.20 3.97
C TRP A 10 -8.90 -1.34 4.29
N VAL A 11 -8.57 -1.88 5.45
CA VAL A 11 -7.19 -2.14 5.88
C VAL A 11 -6.51 -3.07 4.86
N LEU A 12 -7.16 -4.19 4.55
CA LEU A 12 -6.64 -5.20 3.61
C LEU A 12 -6.38 -4.62 2.20
N LEU A 13 -7.28 -3.76 1.68
CA LEU A 13 -7.09 -3.16 0.35
C LEU A 13 -5.98 -2.10 0.35
N THR A 14 -5.79 -1.41 1.48
CA THR A 14 -4.70 -0.45 1.64
C THR A 14 -3.35 -1.18 1.67
N ALA A 15 -3.27 -2.30 2.38
CA ALA A 15 -2.08 -3.16 2.37
C ALA A 15 -1.82 -3.76 0.97
N ALA A 16 -2.87 -4.27 0.29
CA ALA A 16 -2.74 -4.82 -1.06
C ALA A 16 -2.26 -3.79 -2.10
N LEU A 17 -2.64 -2.51 -1.96
CA LEU A 17 -2.08 -1.43 -2.79
C LEU A 17 -0.57 -1.27 -2.57
N ALA A 18 -0.08 -1.39 -1.34
CA ALA A 18 1.35 -1.37 -1.07
C ALA A 18 2.04 -2.58 -1.73
N SER A 19 1.48 -3.79 -1.60
CA SER A 19 1.97 -5.00 -2.27
C SER A 19 2.12 -4.79 -3.78
N LEU A 20 1.10 -4.23 -4.44
CA LEU A 20 1.15 -3.94 -5.88
C LEU A 20 2.32 -3.01 -6.25
N LEU A 21 2.58 -1.98 -5.44
CA LEU A 21 3.69 -1.05 -5.67
C LEU A 21 5.05 -1.75 -5.47
N TYR A 22 5.18 -2.61 -4.47
CA TYR A 22 6.41 -3.40 -4.26
C TYR A 22 6.64 -4.42 -5.37
N GLN A 23 5.59 -5.09 -5.86
CA GLN A 23 5.68 -5.99 -7.01
C GLN A 23 6.12 -5.22 -8.27
N ALA A 24 5.60 -4.02 -8.50
CA ALA A 24 6.06 -3.16 -9.59
C ALA A 24 7.54 -2.79 -9.44
N ALA A 25 7.99 -2.48 -8.21
CA ALA A 25 9.40 -2.21 -7.92
C ALA A 25 10.31 -3.40 -8.26
N GLN A 26 9.91 -4.62 -7.90
CA GLN A 26 10.64 -5.85 -8.24
C GLN A 26 10.72 -6.09 -9.75
N VAL A 27 9.63 -5.85 -10.48
CA VAL A 27 9.60 -5.97 -11.95
C VAL A 27 10.55 -4.97 -12.60
N VAL A 28 10.55 -3.72 -12.13
CA VAL A 28 11.47 -2.68 -12.61
C VAL A 28 12.92 -3.01 -12.27
N ALA A 29 13.20 -3.51 -11.07
CA ALA A 29 14.54 -3.93 -10.66
C ALA A 29 15.11 -5.04 -11.56
N LYS A 30 14.25 -5.93 -12.07
CA LYS A 30 14.60 -6.98 -13.04
C LYS A 30 14.79 -6.47 -14.48
N GLY A 31 14.75 -5.16 -14.71
CA GLY A 31 15.03 -4.51 -16.00
C GLY A 31 13.79 -4.23 -16.85
N VAL A 32 12.58 -4.47 -16.34
CA VAL A 32 11.33 -4.14 -17.05
C VAL A 32 10.90 -2.73 -16.66
N GLY A 33 11.44 -1.72 -17.35
CA GLY A 33 11.14 -0.32 -17.10
C GLY A 33 9.69 0.08 -17.39
N VAL A 34 9.27 1.23 -16.86
CA VAL A 34 7.96 1.82 -17.13
C VAL A 34 7.92 2.39 -18.56
N ASP A 35 6.86 2.06 -19.30
CA ASP A 35 6.61 2.63 -20.64
C ASP A 35 6.50 4.17 -20.57
N SER A 36 7.09 4.86 -21.55
CA SER A 36 7.05 6.33 -21.61
C SER A 36 5.64 6.90 -21.71
N ALA A 37 4.69 6.16 -22.30
CA ALA A 37 3.28 6.51 -22.34
C ALA A 37 2.58 6.32 -20.98
N ALA A 38 3.08 5.40 -20.14
CA ALA A 38 2.54 5.12 -18.82
C ALA A 38 3.12 6.03 -17.72
N LEU A 39 4.31 6.59 -17.93
CA LEU A 39 4.98 7.43 -16.93
C LEU A 39 4.15 8.65 -16.48
N PRO A 40 3.50 9.42 -17.38
CA PRO A 40 2.63 10.53 -16.97
C PRO A 40 1.41 10.06 -16.16
N LEU A 41 0.89 8.85 -16.46
CA LEU A 41 -0.23 8.27 -15.74
C LEU A 41 0.16 7.91 -14.30
N TRP A 42 1.36 7.36 -14.11
CA TRP A 42 1.91 7.11 -12.76
C TRP A 42 2.16 8.40 -11.98
N GLN A 43 2.72 9.42 -12.61
CA GLN A 43 2.91 10.74 -12.00
C GLN A 43 1.58 11.35 -11.55
N GLN A 44 0.54 11.24 -12.37
CA GLN A 44 -0.81 11.71 -12.05
C GLN A 44 -1.44 10.90 -10.92
N ALA A 45 -1.40 9.56 -11.01
CA ALA A 45 -2.02 8.67 -10.03
C ALA A 45 -1.42 8.83 -8.64
N LEU A 46 -0.09 8.92 -8.57
CA LEU A 46 0.66 9.10 -7.32
C LEU A 46 0.75 10.57 -6.87
N ARG A 47 0.22 11.50 -7.68
CA ARG A 47 0.34 12.96 -7.48
C ARG A 47 1.80 13.39 -7.22
N ARG A 48 2.73 12.77 -7.93
CA ARG A 48 4.18 12.96 -7.76
C ARG A 48 4.82 13.23 -9.13
N PRO A 49 4.93 14.50 -9.56
CA PRO A 49 5.54 14.85 -10.85
C PRO A 49 7.01 14.41 -10.98
N SER A 50 7.70 14.23 -9.86
CA SER A 50 9.07 13.73 -9.81
C SER A 50 9.20 12.20 -9.88
N PHE A 51 8.10 11.47 -10.01
CA PHE A 51 8.12 10.02 -10.18
C PHE A 51 8.82 9.66 -11.50
N GLY A 52 9.94 8.94 -11.40
CA GLY A 52 10.79 8.57 -12.53
C GLY A 52 10.58 7.15 -13.06
N GLY A 53 9.68 6.37 -12.43
CA GLY A 53 9.44 4.98 -12.82
C GLY A 53 10.58 4.02 -12.45
N LEU A 54 11.46 4.43 -11.54
CA LEU A 54 12.54 3.59 -11.01
C LEU A 54 12.00 2.67 -9.90
N SER A 55 12.68 1.55 -9.64
CA SER A 55 12.31 0.64 -8.54
C SER A 55 12.17 1.38 -7.20
N GLN A 56 13.13 2.25 -6.88
CA GLN A 56 13.10 3.09 -5.68
C GLN A 56 11.87 4.02 -5.60
N ASP A 57 11.32 4.46 -6.73
CA ASP A 57 10.14 5.33 -6.73
C ASP A 57 8.88 4.56 -6.34
N PHE A 58 8.77 3.32 -6.80
CA PHE A 58 7.70 2.41 -6.43
C PHE A 58 7.81 1.94 -4.98
N ILE A 59 9.03 1.64 -4.49
CA ILE A 59 9.27 1.35 -3.07
C ILE A 59 8.82 2.54 -2.21
N ALA A 60 9.23 3.76 -2.56
CA ALA A 60 8.82 4.95 -1.82
C ALA A 60 7.30 5.17 -1.83
N ALA A 61 6.62 4.85 -2.95
CA ALA A 61 5.17 4.90 -3.02
C ALA A 61 4.52 3.85 -2.11
N GLY A 62 4.98 2.59 -2.12
CA GLY A 62 4.50 1.54 -1.23
C GLY A 62 4.70 1.89 0.25
N ASP A 63 5.89 2.40 0.59
CA ASP A 63 6.22 2.85 1.95
C ASP A 63 5.31 3.99 2.43
N SER A 64 4.91 4.89 1.53
CA SER A 64 3.95 5.95 1.86
C SER A 64 2.56 5.40 2.20
N VAL A 65 2.14 4.32 1.53
CA VAL A 65 0.85 3.65 1.77
C VAL A 65 0.88 2.91 3.11
N LEU A 66 1.92 2.11 3.38
CA LEU A 66 2.06 1.43 4.68
C LEU A 66 2.22 2.40 5.84
N SER A 67 2.95 3.50 5.64
CA SER A 67 3.07 4.57 6.65
C SER A 67 1.71 5.21 6.94
N ARG A 68 0.90 5.46 5.91
CA ARG A 68 -0.46 5.96 6.08
C ARG A 68 -1.36 4.94 6.79
N LEU A 69 -1.25 3.65 6.47
CA LEU A 69 -2.02 2.60 7.15
C LEU A 69 -1.64 2.53 8.63
N ARG A 70 -0.33 2.48 8.93
CA ARG A 70 0.21 2.49 10.31
C ARG A 70 -0.28 3.69 11.11
N HIS A 71 -0.44 4.86 10.49
CA HIS A 71 -0.96 6.04 11.18
C HIS A 71 -2.40 5.89 11.68
N HIS A 72 -3.23 5.09 10.99
CA HIS A 72 -4.64 4.86 11.36
C HIS A 72 -4.84 3.65 12.27
N ILE A 73 -3.83 2.81 12.42
CA ILE A 73 -3.81 1.72 13.40
C ILE A 73 -3.26 2.29 14.70
N SER A 74 -4.11 2.41 15.72
CA SER A 74 -3.75 3.04 16.98
C SER A 74 -2.85 2.11 17.82
N ASP A 75 -1.79 2.67 18.42
CA ASP A 75 -1.02 1.98 19.45
C ASP A 75 -1.89 1.73 20.71
N GLU A 76 -2.97 2.49 20.92
CA GLU A 76 -3.94 2.28 22.02
C GLU A 76 -4.82 1.03 21.82
N GLU A 77 -4.90 0.53 20.58
CA GLU A 77 -5.63 -0.69 20.23
C GLU A 77 -4.66 -1.86 19.98
N ASP A 78 -3.50 -1.86 20.65
CA ASP A 78 -2.47 -2.92 20.62
C ASP A 78 -2.11 -3.39 19.19
N MET A 79 -2.20 -2.51 18.20
CA MET A 79 -1.94 -2.81 16.78
C MET A 79 -2.88 -3.87 16.17
N HIS A 80 -4.06 -4.08 16.74
CA HIS A 80 -5.10 -4.92 16.16
C HIS A 80 -5.55 -4.41 14.79
N LEU A 81 -5.86 -5.31 13.86
CA LEU A 81 -6.19 -4.97 12.46
C LEU A 81 -7.65 -5.26 12.15
N TYR A 82 -8.42 -4.19 12.00
CA TYR A 82 -9.85 -4.27 11.74
C TYR A 82 -10.12 -4.43 10.23
N GLU A 83 -11.38 -4.62 9.86
CA GLU A 83 -11.82 -4.67 8.47
C GLU A 83 -11.65 -3.30 7.78
N GLN A 84 -12.11 -2.22 8.43
CA GLN A 84 -12.25 -0.91 7.81
C GLN A 84 -11.64 0.21 8.65
N LEU A 85 -11.42 1.36 8.00
CA LEU A 85 -11.12 2.63 8.63
C LEU A 85 -12.28 3.58 8.34
N ASP A 86 -12.91 4.17 9.35
CA ASP A 86 -13.99 5.12 9.16
C ASP A 86 -13.55 6.30 8.26
N ARG A 87 -14.30 6.55 7.19
CA ARG A 87 -13.93 7.53 6.15
C ARG A 87 -13.84 8.97 6.64
N HIS A 88 -14.42 9.30 7.79
CA HIS A 88 -14.49 10.66 8.32
C HIS A 88 -13.45 10.91 9.40
N SER A 89 -13.30 9.97 10.33
CA SER A 89 -12.41 10.06 11.49
C SER A 89 -11.07 9.36 11.29
N GLY A 90 -10.98 8.39 10.38
CA GLY A 90 -9.81 7.54 10.17
C GLY A 90 -9.64 6.43 11.21
N LYS A 91 -10.52 6.34 12.21
CA LYS A 91 -10.46 5.29 13.25
C LYS A 91 -10.82 3.92 12.70
N GLN A 92 -10.32 2.87 13.32
CA GLN A 92 -10.71 1.50 12.99
C GLN A 92 -12.23 1.29 13.17
N TYR A 93 -12.83 0.51 12.27
CA TYR A 93 -14.29 0.33 12.19
C TYR A 93 -14.67 -1.07 11.71
N ASN A 94 -15.84 -1.52 12.16
CA ASN A 94 -16.47 -2.81 11.87
C ASN A 94 -15.74 -4.02 12.50
N ALA A 95 -15.58 -5.14 11.79
CA ALA A 95 -15.04 -6.37 12.37
C ALA A 95 -13.61 -6.18 12.89
N GLU A 96 -13.43 -6.44 14.18
CA GLU A 96 -12.14 -6.49 14.83
C GLU A 96 -11.40 -7.77 14.40
N ASP A 97 -10.08 -7.72 14.39
CA ASP A 97 -9.19 -8.86 14.13
C ASP A 97 -9.50 -9.65 12.86
N LEU A 98 -9.79 -8.94 11.77
CA LEU A 98 -10.09 -9.58 10.51
C LEU A 98 -8.83 -10.30 10.00
N THR A 99 -8.87 -11.64 9.96
CA THR A 99 -7.74 -12.48 9.53
C THR A 99 -7.17 -12.05 8.19
N TRP A 100 -8.00 -11.58 7.26
CA TRP A 100 -7.55 -11.12 5.95
C TRP A 100 -6.77 -9.80 6.02
N SER A 101 -7.13 -8.87 6.90
CA SER A 101 -6.35 -7.66 7.13
C SER A 101 -4.93 -7.97 7.61
N TYR A 102 -4.76 -8.97 8.49
CA TYR A 102 -3.44 -9.47 8.87
C TYR A 102 -2.69 -10.11 7.71
N ALA A 103 -3.35 -10.98 6.95
CA ALA A 103 -2.72 -11.68 5.84
C ALA A 103 -2.18 -10.70 4.78
N GLU A 104 -2.97 -9.71 4.36
CA GLU A 104 -2.53 -8.71 3.39
C GLU A 104 -1.44 -7.80 3.93
N THR A 105 -1.50 -7.43 5.22
CA THR A 105 -0.45 -6.60 5.84
C THR A 105 0.88 -7.35 5.90
N MET A 106 0.86 -8.64 6.28
CA MET A 106 2.07 -9.48 6.27
C MET A 106 2.61 -9.70 4.86
N LEU A 107 1.73 -9.90 3.88
CA LEU A 107 2.12 -10.01 2.47
C LEU A 107 2.80 -8.72 1.98
N ALA A 108 2.25 -7.55 2.28
CA ALA A 108 2.85 -6.28 1.90
C ALA A 108 4.24 -6.08 2.51
N LEU A 109 4.45 -6.52 3.77
CA LEU A 109 5.76 -6.48 4.42
C LEU A 109 6.77 -7.45 3.77
N GLN A 110 6.32 -8.64 3.37
CA GLN A 110 7.15 -9.58 2.63
C GLN A 110 7.56 -9.01 1.27
N GLU A 111 6.59 -8.55 0.49
CA GLU A 111 6.80 -7.94 -0.84
C GLU A 111 7.74 -6.73 -0.77
N ARG A 112 7.64 -5.94 0.31
CA ARG A 112 8.59 -4.85 0.61
C ARG A 112 10.01 -5.37 0.78
N SER A 113 10.21 -6.44 1.54
CA SER A 113 11.53 -7.05 1.74
C SER A 113 12.12 -7.49 0.39
N GLU A 114 11.35 -8.21 -0.40
CA GLU A 114 11.74 -8.70 -1.72
C GLU A 114 12.07 -7.55 -2.70
N ALA A 115 11.30 -6.46 -2.67
CA ALA A 115 11.56 -5.27 -3.48
C ALA A 115 12.87 -4.56 -3.11
N VAL A 116 13.14 -4.43 -1.81
CA VAL A 116 14.38 -3.81 -1.32
C VAL A 116 15.59 -4.68 -1.66
N GLU A 117 15.50 -6.00 -1.48
CA GLU A 117 16.56 -6.93 -1.86
C GLU A 117 16.84 -6.90 -3.37
N ALA A 118 15.80 -6.93 -4.20
CA ALA A 118 15.92 -6.88 -5.65
C ALA A 118 16.59 -5.59 -6.16
N MET A 119 16.47 -4.47 -5.42
CA MET A 119 17.12 -3.21 -5.78
C MET A 119 18.65 -3.25 -5.62
N TYR A 120 19.18 -4.15 -4.78
CA TYR A 120 20.62 -4.28 -4.51
C TYR A 120 21.26 -5.52 -5.15
N ALA A 121 20.46 -6.37 -5.80
CA ALA A 121 20.91 -7.58 -6.50
C ALA A 121 21.46 -7.26 -7.91
#